data_AF-A0A2G2FCT4-F1
#
_entry.id   AF-A0A2G2FCT4-F1
#
_cell.length_a   1.000
_cell.length_b   1.000
_cell.length_c   1.000
_cell.angle_alpha   90.00
_cell.angle_beta   90.00
_cell.angle_gamma   90.00
#
_symmetry.space_group_name_H-M   'P 1'
#
loop_
_entity.id
_entity.type
_entity.pdbx_description
1 polymer ?
#
loop_
_entity_poly.entity_id
_entity_poly.type
_entity_poly.pdbx_seq_one_letter_code
_entity_poly.pdbx_strand_id
1 'polypeptide(L)'
;MLKKSIVIGAAALGLGLSSCGDGMPSTMCECMEVQVEIMEKSMDIPMDDSEGLQAVQDQYKAQQEVCEKLGKAFEEKHKDASREDRKAAQEKELEGCDAIDRMEELYEQRMEEVKQQ
;
A
#
# COMPACT_ATOMS: atom_id res chain seq x y z
N MET A 1 -11.77 -52.43 -17.21
CA MET A 1 -11.23 -52.50 -15.84
C MET A 1 -10.56 -51.18 -15.50
N LEU A 2 -10.52 -50.86 -14.21
CA LEU A 2 -10.54 -49.52 -13.63
C LEU A 2 -9.35 -48.59 -13.96
N LYS A 3 -9.70 -47.32 -14.21
CA LYS A 3 -9.16 -46.06 -13.64
C LYS A 3 -7.68 -46.09 -13.20
N LYS A 4 -6.81 -45.41 -13.97
CA LYS A 4 -5.59 -44.80 -13.44
C LYS A 4 -5.85 -43.32 -13.16
N SER A 5 -6.49 -43.07 -12.01
CA SER A 5 -6.48 -41.76 -11.37
C SER A 5 -5.18 -41.63 -10.60
N ILE A 6 -4.20 -40.93 -11.18
CA ILE A 6 -3.04 -40.45 -10.43
C ILE A 6 -3.32 -38.97 -10.15
N VAL A 7 -4.05 -38.75 -9.06
CA VAL A 7 -4.10 -37.46 -8.36
C VAL A 7 -2.81 -37.38 -7.55
N ILE A 8 -1.73 -36.94 -8.19
CA ILE A 8 -0.58 -36.33 -7.52
C ILE A 8 -0.88 -34.84 -7.64
N GLY A 9 -1.23 -34.13 -6.59
CA GLY A 9 -0.56 -34.12 -5.30
C GLY A 9 -0.30 -32.64 -5.08
N ALA A 10 -1.22 -31.99 -4.37
CA ALA A 10 -1.06 -30.62 -3.92
C ALA A 10 0.21 -30.54 -3.07
N ALA A 11 1.19 -29.76 -3.51
CA ALA A 11 2.20 -29.15 -2.66
C ALA A 11 3.05 -28.17 -3.49
N ALA A 12 3.42 -27.07 -2.83
CA ALA A 12 4.39 -26.06 -3.26
C ALA A 12 3.86 -24.92 -4.15
N LEU A 13 2.88 -24.16 -3.66
CA LEU A 13 2.86 -22.70 -3.84
C LEU A 13 3.60 -21.96 -2.70
N GLY A 14 4.42 -22.67 -1.93
CA GLY A 14 5.14 -22.15 -0.77
C GLY A 14 6.60 -21.81 -1.07
N LEU A 15 6.87 -21.09 -2.16
CA LEU A 15 8.20 -20.52 -2.41
C LEU A 15 8.12 -19.00 -2.26
N GLY A 16 8.46 -18.52 -1.06
CA GLY A 16 9.09 -17.23 -0.85
C GLY A 16 8.19 -15.98 -0.88
N LEU A 17 7.40 -15.76 0.16
CA LEU A 17 6.93 -14.42 0.54
C LEU A 17 7.25 -14.13 2.02
N SER A 18 8.48 -14.46 2.42
CA SER A 18 9.01 -14.10 3.74
C SER A 18 9.99 -12.94 3.61
N SER A 19 9.53 -11.82 3.05
CA SER A 19 10.10 -10.49 3.31
C SER A 19 9.20 -9.39 2.74
N CYS A 20 8.66 -8.56 3.64
CA CYS A 20 8.03 -7.24 3.41
C CYS A 20 6.59 -7.21 2.86
N GLY A 21 5.62 -7.28 3.77
CA GLY A 21 4.23 -6.89 3.52
C GLY A 21 3.30 -7.58 4.51
N ASP A 22 3.14 -7.00 5.70
CA ASP A 22 2.18 -7.40 6.72
C ASP A 22 0.75 -7.36 6.13
N GLY A 23 0.22 -8.54 5.78
CA GLY A 23 -1.19 -8.70 5.40
C GLY A 23 -1.67 -7.91 4.17
N MET A 24 -2.95 -8.09 3.84
CA MET A 24 -3.66 -7.18 2.94
C MET A 24 -4.27 -6.07 3.78
N PRO A 25 -4.18 -4.80 3.36
CA PRO A 25 -4.76 -3.70 4.11
C PRO A 25 -6.27 -3.87 4.20
N SER A 26 -6.80 -3.56 5.36
CA SER A 26 -8.20 -3.68 5.74
C SER A 26 -8.81 -2.33 6.15
N THR A 27 -7.97 -1.34 6.44
CA THR A 27 -8.36 0.01 6.84
C THR A 27 -7.69 1.09 5.98
N MET A 28 -8.22 2.31 6.01
CA MET A 28 -7.59 3.46 5.33
C MET A 28 -6.23 3.82 5.96
N CYS A 29 -6.05 3.59 7.26
CA CYS A 29 -4.77 3.82 7.93
C CYS A 29 -3.69 2.82 7.46
N GLU A 30 -4.01 1.53 7.39
CA GLU A 30 -3.10 0.50 6.85
C GLU A 30 -2.72 0.80 5.39
N CYS A 31 -3.64 1.41 4.63
CA CYS A 31 -3.34 1.90 3.29
C CYS A 31 -2.39 3.10 3.25
N MET A 32 -2.40 3.95 4.28
CA MET A 32 -1.38 5.00 4.44
C MET A 32 -0.04 4.40 4.83
N GLU A 33 0.00 3.39 5.70
CA GLU A 33 1.24 2.69 6.06
C GLU A 33 1.90 2.07 4.83
N VAL A 34 1.12 1.40 3.96
CA VAL A 34 1.62 0.90 2.68
C VAL A 34 2.22 2.01 1.82
N GLN A 35 1.58 3.19 1.76
CA GLN A 35 2.12 4.32 1.00
C GLN A 35 3.42 4.88 1.61
N VAL A 36 3.50 4.95 2.95
CA VAL A 36 4.72 5.32 3.68
C VAL A 36 5.85 4.35 3.34
N GLU A 37 5.60 3.04 3.38
CA GLU A 37 6.62 2.03 3.05
C GLU A 37 7.10 2.12 1.58
N ILE A 38 6.17 2.36 0.64
CA ILE A 38 6.53 2.58 -0.77
C ILE A 38 7.41 3.82 -0.89
N MET A 39 7.08 4.91 -0.19
CA MET A 39 7.85 6.15 -0.21
C MET A 39 9.24 5.94 0.38
N GLU A 40 9.36 5.32 1.55
CA GLU A 40 10.64 4.99 2.18
C GLU A 40 11.52 4.16 1.24
N LYS A 41 10.96 3.08 0.67
CA LYS A 41 11.72 2.18 -0.23
C LYS A 41 12.11 2.84 -1.55
N SER A 42 11.31 3.78 -2.04
CA SER A 42 11.60 4.50 -3.29
C SER A 42 12.55 5.68 -3.10
N MET A 43 12.71 6.22 -1.89
CA MET A 43 13.66 7.30 -1.61
C MET A 43 15.11 6.86 -1.80
N ASP A 44 15.42 5.60 -1.50
CA ASP A 44 16.76 5.02 -1.69
C ASP A 44 17.07 4.64 -3.14
N ILE A 45 16.09 4.75 -4.04
CA ILE A 45 16.21 4.34 -5.44
C ILE A 45 16.39 5.58 -6.32
N PRO A 46 17.47 5.65 -7.13
CA PRO A 46 17.65 6.73 -8.09
C PRO A 46 16.43 6.87 -9.02
N MET A 47 15.99 8.10 -9.29
CA MET A 47 14.79 8.36 -10.12
C MET A 47 14.94 7.87 -11.57
N ASP A 48 16.16 7.64 -12.04
CA ASP A 48 16.47 7.06 -13.35
C ASP A 48 16.57 5.52 -13.32
N ASP A 49 16.56 4.89 -12.14
CA ASP A 49 16.48 3.44 -11.99
C ASP A 49 15.03 2.96 -12.08
N SER A 50 14.55 2.86 -13.32
CA SER A 50 13.20 2.38 -13.60
C SER A 50 12.95 0.94 -13.14
N GLU A 51 13.97 0.08 -13.12
CA GLU A 51 13.81 -1.32 -12.71
C GLU A 51 13.63 -1.44 -11.19
N GLY A 52 14.42 -0.70 -10.42
CA GLY A 52 14.26 -0.61 -8.96
C GLY A 52 12.89 -0.06 -8.56
N LEU A 53 12.46 1.03 -9.20
CA LEU A 53 11.15 1.62 -8.95
C LEU A 53 10.00 0.66 -9.34
N GLN A 54 10.14 -0.06 -10.46
CA GLN A 54 9.14 -1.07 -10.87
C GLN A 54 9.08 -2.23 -9.88
N ALA A 55 10.22 -2.70 -9.36
CA ALA A 55 10.26 -3.78 -8.38
C ALA A 55 9.52 -3.42 -7.08
N VAL A 56 9.67 -2.18 -6.60
CA VAL A 56 8.89 -1.68 -5.46
C VAL A 56 7.41 -1.62 -5.81
N GLN A 57 7.04 -1.11 -6.98
CA GLN A 57 5.63 -1.07 -7.38
C GLN A 57 5.01 -2.47 -7.45
N ASP A 58 5.70 -3.44 -8.04
CA ASP A 58 5.23 -4.82 -8.17
C ASP A 58 5.09 -5.49 -6.80
N GLN A 59 5.99 -5.19 -5.85
CA GLN A 59 5.93 -5.69 -4.48
C GLN A 59 4.63 -5.29 -3.77
N TYR A 60 4.15 -4.06 -3.99
CA TYR A 60 2.99 -3.50 -3.29
C TYR A 60 1.71 -3.46 -4.13
N LYS A 61 1.74 -3.96 -5.36
CA LYS A 61 0.63 -3.84 -6.31
C LYS A 61 -0.69 -4.39 -5.76
N ALA A 62 -0.66 -5.55 -5.11
CA ALA A 62 -1.86 -6.18 -4.60
C ALA A 62 -2.48 -5.38 -3.44
N GLN A 63 -1.65 -4.82 -2.56
CA GLN A 63 -2.06 -3.93 -1.49
C GLN A 63 -2.64 -2.62 -2.05
N GLN A 64 -2.01 -2.05 -3.09
CA GLN A 64 -2.54 -0.86 -3.78
C GLN A 64 -3.93 -1.12 -4.38
N GLU A 65 -4.16 -2.27 -5.03
CA GLU A 65 -5.48 -2.63 -5.55
C GLU A 65 -6.55 -2.74 -4.44
N VAL A 66 -6.17 -3.19 -3.24
CA VAL A 66 -7.07 -3.24 -2.08
C VAL A 66 -7.33 -1.84 -1.55
N CYS A 67 -6.30 -1.00 -1.45
CA CYS A 67 -6.44 0.39 -1.03
C CYS A 67 -7.30 1.23 -1.98
N GLU A 68 -7.18 1.02 -3.28
CA GLU A 68 -8.08 1.64 -4.26
C GLU A 68 -9.55 1.25 -4.02
N LYS A 69 -9.81 -0.01 -3.68
CA LYS A 69 -11.18 -0.49 -3.37
C LYS A 69 -11.70 0.12 -2.08
N LEU A 70 -10.87 0.21 -1.04
CA LEU A 70 -11.23 0.86 0.22
C LEU A 70 -11.52 2.35 0.01
N GLY A 71 -10.67 3.05 -0.76
CA GLY A 71 -10.88 4.45 -1.13
C GLY A 71 -12.18 4.66 -1.92
N LYS A 72 -12.45 3.85 -2.94
CA LYS A 72 -13.71 3.89 -3.70
C LYS A 72 -14.93 3.59 -2.82
N ALA A 73 -14.82 2.65 -1.89
CA ALA A 73 -15.90 2.34 -0.97
C ALA A 73 -16.17 3.51 -0.01
N PHE A 74 -15.13 4.19 0.46
CA PHE A 74 -15.25 5.41 1.25
C PHE A 74 -15.90 6.54 0.44
N GLU A 75 -15.45 6.78 -0.80
CA GLU A 75 -16.03 7.78 -1.69
C GLU A 75 -17.51 7.51 -1.96
N GLU A 76 -17.89 6.26 -2.29
CA GLU A 76 -19.29 5.89 -2.50
C GLU A 76 -20.14 6.05 -1.24
N LYS A 77 -19.60 5.71 -0.06
CA LYS A 77 -20.27 5.89 1.24
C LYS A 77 -20.55 7.37 1.54
N HIS A 78 -19.72 8.28 1.03
CA HIS A 78 -19.80 9.72 1.29
C HIS A 78 -20.10 10.56 0.03
N LYS A 79 -20.61 9.96 -1.04
CA LYS A 79 -20.79 10.65 -2.34
C LYS A 79 -21.78 11.81 -2.30
N ASP A 80 -22.79 11.71 -1.45
CA ASP A 80 -23.83 12.73 -1.27
C ASP A 80 -23.51 13.69 -0.10
N ALA A 81 -22.41 13.45 0.61
CA ALA A 81 -21.98 14.31 1.70
C ALA A 81 -21.32 15.58 1.17
N SER A 82 -21.42 16.67 1.94
CA SER A 82 -20.74 17.91 1.58
C SER A 82 -19.22 17.71 1.58
N ARG A 83 -18.49 18.65 0.96
CA ARG A 83 -17.02 18.63 0.99
C ARG A 83 -16.48 18.65 2.42
N GLU A 84 -17.12 19.41 3.31
CA GLU A 84 -16.73 19.53 4.71
C GLU A 84 -16.96 18.22 5.46
N ASP A 85 -18.14 17.61 5.30
CA ASP A 85 -18.47 16.33 5.92
C ASP A 85 -17.57 15.19 5.44
N ARG A 86 -17.23 15.18 4.14
CA ARG A 86 -16.27 14.22 3.57
C ARG A 86 -14.89 14.35 4.20
N LYS A 87 -14.42 15.59 4.39
CA LYS A 87 -13.11 15.86 5.02
C LYS A 87 -13.11 15.39 6.47
N ALA A 88 -14.15 15.73 7.23
CA ALA A 88 -14.28 15.28 8.61
C ALA A 88 -14.38 13.74 8.73
N ALA A 89 -15.08 13.08 7.80
CA ALA A 89 -15.13 11.62 7.75
C ALA A 89 -13.76 11.00 7.45
N GLN A 90 -13.00 11.60 6.54
CA GLN A 90 -11.65 11.13 6.22
C GLN A 90 -10.69 11.34 7.39
N GLU A 91 -10.72 12.51 8.03
CA GLU A 91 -9.93 12.81 9.23
C GLU A 91 -10.25 11.81 10.35
N LYS A 92 -11.52 11.41 10.49
CA LYS A 92 -11.94 10.40 11.47
C LYS A 92 -11.46 8.98 11.14
N GLU A 93 -11.51 8.57 9.87
CA GLU A 93 -11.00 7.24 9.45
C GLU A 93 -9.48 7.12 9.61
N LEU A 94 -8.77 8.26 9.68
CA LEU A 94 -7.34 8.34 9.89
C LEU A 94 -6.96 8.84 11.29
N GLU A 95 -7.94 9.03 12.18
CA GLU A 95 -7.70 9.54 13.52
C GLU A 95 -6.82 8.54 14.31
N GLY A 96 -5.67 9.02 14.80
CA GLY A 96 -4.69 8.17 15.48
C GLY A 96 -3.91 7.24 14.55
N CYS A 97 -3.88 7.54 13.25
CA CYS A 97 -3.05 6.82 12.31
C CYS A 97 -1.60 7.37 12.32
N ASP A 98 -0.67 6.63 12.92
CA ASP A 98 0.75 6.99 13.00
C ASP A 98 1.40 7.19 11.62
N ALA A 99 0.82 6.61 10.57
CA ALA A 99 1.29 6.79 9.20
C ALA A 99 1.14 8.24 8.70
N ILE A 100 0.24 9.05 9.28
CA ILE A 100 0.14 10.48 8.95
C ILE A 100 1.43 11.18 9.36
N ASP A 101 1.84 11.03 10.62
CA ASP A 101 3.04 11.68 11.16
C ASP A 101 4.29 11.22 10.39
N ARG A 102 4.39 9.91 10.13
CA ARG A 102 5.51 9.37 9.31
C ARG A 102 5.51 9.91 7.89
N MET A 103 4.35 10.09 7.28
CA MET A 103 4.26 10.66 5.94
C MET A 103 4.71 12.13 5.93
N GLU A 104 4.34 12.92 6.93
CA GLU A 104 4.81 14.30 7.09
C GLU A 104 6.34 14.36 7.26
N GLU A 105 6.91 13.51 8.12
CA GLU A 105 8.37 13.41 8.31
C GLU A 105 9.11 13.09 7.00
N LEU A 106 8.61 12.14 6.22
CA LEU A 106 9.23 11.77 4.93
C LEU A 106 9.13 12.91 3.91
N TYR A 107 8.04 13.68 3.90
CA TYR A 107 7.93 14.85 3.04
C TYR A 107 8.92 15.94 3.44
N GLU A 108 9.09 16.19 4.73
CA GLU A 108 10.07 17.17 5.23
C GLU A 108 11.50 16.74 4.86
N GLN A 109 11.86 15.48 5.09
CA GLN A 109 13.17 14.93 4.72
C GLN A 109 13.47 15.12 3.23
N ARG A 110 12.53 14.72 2.36
CA ARG A 110 12.68 14.89 0.90
C ARG A 110 12.82 16.36 0.50
N MET A 111 12.07 17.26 1.14
CA MET A 111 12.17 18.71 0.89
C MET A 111 13.51 19.29 1.34
N GLU A 112 14.10 18.79 2.42
CA GLU A 112 15.43 19.18 2.86
C GLU A 112 16.52 18.67 1.91
N GLU A 113 16.44 17.43 1.46
CA GLU A 113 17.36 16.86 0.45
C GLU A 113 17.34 17.68 -0.84
N VAL A 114 16.16 18.06 -1.33
CA VAL A 114 16.01 18.90 -2.53
C VAL A 114 16.62 20.30 -2.34
N LYS A 115 16.58 20.87 -1.13
CA LYS A 115 17.21 22.17 -0.84
C LYS A 115 18.74 22.10 -0.76
N GLN A 116 19.29 20.91 -0.51
CA GLN A 116 20.73 20.69 -0.38
C GLN A 116 21.41 20.30 -1.70
N GLN A 117 20.63 20.00 -2.75
CA GLN A 117 21.09 19.80 -4.13
C GLN A 117 21.13 21.12 -4.90
#